data_AF-A0A5C5CBP8-F1
#
_entry.id   AF-A0A5C5CBP8-F1
#
_cell.length_a   1.000
_cell.length_b   1.000
_cell.length_c   1.000
_cell.angle_alpha   90.00
_cell.angle_beta   90.00
_cell.angle_gamma   90.00
#
_symmetry.space_group_name_H-M   'P 1'
#
loop_
_entity.id
_entity.type
_entity.pdbx_description
1 polymer ?
#
loop_
_entity_poly.entity_id
_entity_poly.type
_entity_poly.pdbx_seq_one_letter_code
_entity_poly.pdbx_strand_id
1 'polypeptide(L)' 'MFRQSPIIETKTDAVDELADVRMTLSGLASLTQALANSGMHEPDAMRLTSCLLDYCASTTRESIEAMSHQRIE' A
#
# COMPACT_ATOMS: atom_id res chain seq x y z
N MET A 1 8.83 7.04 1.72
CA MET A 1 7.98 5.86 1.95
C MET A 1 7.03 5.62 0.77
N PHE A 2 6.04 6.44 0.45
CA PHE A 2 5.06 6.18 -0.65
C PHE A 2 5.54 6.33 -2.12
N ARG A 3 6.84 6.22 -2.41
CA ARG A 3 7.37 6.42 -3.79
C ARG A 3 8.39 5.39 -4.26
N GLN A 4 8.71 4.43 -3.40
CA GLN A 4 9.62 3.35 -3.77
C GLN A 4 8.79 2.06 -3.78
N SER A 5 8.91 1.30 -4.86
CA SER A 5 8.37 -0.06 -4.91
C SER A 5 8.97 -0.87 -3.77
N PRO A 6 8.18 -1.74 -3.12
CA PRO A 6 8.69 -2.64 -2.09
C PRO A 6 9.81 -3.52 -2.64
N ILE A 7 10.81 -3.81 -1.82
CA ILE A 7 11.90 -4.71 -2.19
C ILE A 7 11.52 -6.09 -1.67
N ILE A 8 11.07 -6.97 -2.56
CA ILE A 8 10.58 -8.31 -2.21
C ILE A 8 11.55 -9.34 -2.78
N GLU A 9 12.40 -9.92 -1.92
CA GLU A 9 13.39 -10.92 -2.33
C GLU A 9 12.94 -12.33 -1.94
N THR A 10 12.15 -12.44 -0.87
CA THR A 10 11.67 -13.69 -0.31
C THR A 10 10.15 -13.74 -0.16
N LYS A 11 9.61 -14.95 0.03
CA LYS A 11 8.18 -15.13 0.36
C LYS A 11 7.82 -14.53 1.72
N THR A 12 8.78 -14.45 2.65
CA THR A 12 8.55 -13.82 3.96
C THR A 12 8.40 -12.31 3.79
N ASP A 13 9.28 -11.68 2.99
CA ASP A 13 9.17 -10.25 2.67
C ASP A 13 7.81 -9.94 2.05
N ALA A 14 7.34 -10.80 1.13
CA ALA A 14 6.03 -10.64 0.51
C ALA A 14 4.87 -10.66 1.54
N VAL A 15 4.96 -11.51 2.56
CA VAL A 15 3.96 -11.61 3.64
C VAL A 15 4.02 -10.39 4.55
N ASP A 16 5.21 -9.90 4.88
CA ASP A 16 5.41 -8.70 5.71
C ASP A 16 4.86 -7.46 5.00
N GLU A 17 5.15 -7.29 3.71
CA GLU A 17 4.61 -6.20 2.89
C GLU A 17 3.07 -6.26 2.78
N LEU A 18 2.47 -7.45 2.71
CA LEU A 18 1.01 -7.60 2.76
C LEU A 18 0.44 -7.24 4.15
N ALA A 19 1.18 -7.45 5.23
CA ALA A 19 0.79 -7.00 6.56
C ALA A 19 0.78 -5.47 6.66
N ASP A 20 1.76 -4.80 6.03
CA ASP A 20 1.85 -3.35 5.94
C ASP A 20 0.71 -2.74 5.10
N VAL A 21 0.36 -3.38 3.99
CA VAL A 21 -0.84 -3.02 3.21
C VAL A 21 -2.10 -3.11 4.07
N ARG A 22 -2.28 -4.22 4.81
CA ARG A 22 -3.43 -4.40 5.71
C ARG A 22 -3.47 -3.31 6.79
N MET A 23 -2.33 -3.00 7.42
CA MET A 23 -2.24 -1.95 8.43
C MET A 23 -2.63 -0.59 7.83
N THR A 24 -2.10 -0.27 6.66
CA THR A 24 -2.41 0.98 5.94
C THR A 24 -3.90 1.10 5.63
N LEU A 25 -4.51 0.05 5.06
CA LEU A 25 -5.93 0.04 4.71
C LEU A 25 -6.84 0.09 5.94
N SER A 26 -6.43 -0.49 7.07
CA SER A 26 -7.20 -0.42 8.31
C SER A 26 -7.34 1.01 8.85
N GLY A 27 -6.37 1.88 8.57
CA GLY A 27 -6.40 3.30 8.92
C GLY A 27 -7.08 4.21 7.88
N LEU A 28 -7.47 3.68 6.71
CA LEU A 28 -7.87 4.50 5.57
C LEU A 28 -9.14 5.32 5.82
N ALA A 29 -10.15 4.74 6.47
CA ALA A 29 -11.39 5.45 6.78
C ALA A 29 -11.13 6.63 7.73
N SER A 30 -10.34 6.38 8.79
CA SER A 30 -9.93 7.42 9.76
C SER A 30 -9.09 8.51 9.11
N LEU A 31 -8.16 8.16 8.21
CA LEU A 31 -7.36 9.10 7.45
C LEU A 31 -8.24 9.97 6.54
N THR A 32 -9.15 9.35 5.78
CA THR A 32 -10.06 10.07 4.87
C THR A 32 -10.94 11.05 5.65
N GLN A 33 -11.46 10.64 6.81
CA GLN A 33 -12.24 11.50 7.67
C GLN A 33 -11.41 12.66 8.25
N ALA A 34 -10.16 12.41 8.63
CA ALA A 34 -9.24 13.44 9.12
C ALA A 34 -8.91 14.45 8.01
N LEU A 35 -8.68 13.99 6.78
CA LEU A 35 -8.43 14.86 5.62
C LEU A 35 -9.63 15.76 5.33
N ALA A 36 -10.85 15.23 5.35
CA ALA A 36 -12.07 16.02 5.18
C ALA A 36 -12.23 17.14 6.23
N ASN A 37 -11.68 16.93 7.43
CA ASN A 37 -11.73 17.89 8.54
C ASN A 37 -10.47 18.77 8.65
N SER A 38 -9.45 18.56 7.80
CA SER A 38 -8.14 19.20 7.93
C SER A 38 -8.07 20.62 7.33
N GLY A 39 -9.08 21.02 6.57
CA GLY A 39 -9.02 22.24 5.74
C GLY A 39 -8.13 22.11 4.50
N MET A 40 -7.62 20.90 4.21
CA MET A 40 -6.93 20.60 2.96
C MET A 40 -7.90 20.77 1.77
N HIS A 41 -7.38 21.33 0.67
CA HIS A 41 -8.13 21.45 -0.57
C HIS A 41 -8.53 20.05 -1.07
N GLU A 42 -9.82 19.86 -1.38
CA GLU A 42 -10.41 18.54 -1.67
C GLU A 42 -9.66 17.74 -2.75
N PRO A 43 -9.29 18.31 -3.90
CA PRO A 43 -8.47 17.62 -4.90
C PRO A 43 -7.12 17.08 -4.38
N ASP A 44 -6.49 17.76 -3.42
CA ASP A 44 -5.20 17.34 -2.88
C ASP A 44 -5.39 16.21 -1.86
N ALA A 45 -6.45 16.25 -1.06
CA ALA A 45 -6.87 15.14 -0.21
C ALA A 45 -7.20 13.89 -1.04
N MET A 46 -7.94 14.05 -2.14
CA MET A 46 -8.24 12.97 -3.07
C MET A 46 -6.98 12.39 -3.71
N ARG A 47 -6.04 13.25 -4.15
CA ARG A 47 -4.74 12.80 -4.68
C ARG A 47 -3.95 11.99 -3.66
N LEU A 48 -3.91 12.44 -2.40
CA LEU A 48 -3.18 11.74 -1.35
C LEU A 48 -3.79 10.36 -1.07
N THR A 49 -5.12 10.27 -0.97
CA THR A 49 -5.82 8.99 -0.84
C THR A 49 -5.57 8.09 -2.05
N SER A 50 -5.61 8.63 -3.27
CA SER A 50 -5.31 7.87 -4.49
C SER A 50 -3.88 7.32 -4.48
N CYS A 51 -2.88 8.14 -4.16
CA CYS A 51 -1.49 7.69 -4.12
C CYS A 51 -1.26 6.56 -3.10
N LEU A 52 -1.97 6.60 -1.97
CA LEU A 52 -1.89 5.56 -0.95
C LEU A 52 -2.55 4.25 -1.42
N LEU A 53 -3.69 4.35 -2.11
CA LEU A 53 -4.34 3.19 -2.73
C LEU A 53 -3.51 2.59 -3.86
N ASP A 54 -2.89 3.42 -4.70
CA ASP A 54 -2.00 2.98 -5.78
C ASP A 54 -0.79 2.22 -5.21
N TYR A 55 -0.20 2.73 -4.12
CA TYR A 55 0.87 2.04 -3.39
C TYR A 55 0.41 0.68 -2.85
N CYS A 56 -0.75 0.62 -2.17
CA CYS A 56 -1.28 -0.64 -1.67
C CYS A 56 -1.53 -1.65 -2.80
N ALA A 57 -2.02 -1.19 -3.95
CA ALA A 57 -2.26 -2.03 -5.11
C ALA A 57 -0.95 -2.57 -5.71
N SER A 58 0.07 -1.72 -5.90
CA SER A 58 1.38 -2.15 -6.40
C SER A 58 2.05 -3.16 -5.48
N THR A 59 2.07 -2.87 -4.17
CA THR A 59 2.67 -3.77 -3.18
C THR A 59 1.96 -5.12 -3.14
N THR A 60 0.62 -5.13 -3.14
CA THR A 60 -0.15 -6.38 -3.17
C THR A 60 0.18 -7.20 -4.41
N ARG A 61 0.26 -6.56 -5.58
CA ARG A 61 0.57 -7.24 -6.84
C ARG A 61 1.97 -7.85 -6.81
N GLU A 62 2.97 -7.08 -6.43
CA GLU A 62 4.37 -7.53 -6.37
C GLU A 62 4.55 -8.66 -5.35
N SER A 63 3.89 -8.58 -4.18
CA SER A 63 3.89 -9.67 -3.19
C SER A 63 3.27 -10.95 -3.73
N ILE A 64 2.13 -10.87 -4.43
CA ILE A 64 1.49 -12.05 -5.03
C ILE A 64 2.36 -12.65 -6.14
N GLU A 65 2.96 -11.82 -6.99
CA GLU A 65 3.90 -12.25 -8.04
C GLU A 65 5.11 -12.99 -7.43
N ALA A 66 5.69 -12.47 -6.34
CA ALA A 66 6.81 -13.10 -5.62
C ALA A 66 6.41 -14.42 -4.94
N MET A 67 5.21 -14.51 -4.37
CA MET A 67 4.71 -15.74 -3.74
C MET A 67 4.36 -16.84 -4.76
N SER A 68 3.89 -16.44 -5.95
CA SER A 68 3.49 -17.36 -7.03
C SER A 68 4.66 -17.89 -7.86
N HIS A 69 5.79 -17.18 -7.91
CA HIS A 69 7.04 -17.74 -8.44
C HIS A 69 7.61 -18.77 -7.44
N GLN A 70 7.26 -20.04 -7.64
CA GLN A 70 8.10 -21.13 -7.15
C GLN A 70 9.45 -21.00 -7.87
N ARG A 71 10.55 -20.69 -7.15
CA ARG A 71 11.85 -21.17 -7.61
C ARG A 71 11.73 -22.69 -7.64
N ILE A 72 11.58 -23.23 -8.84
CA ILE A 72 11.97 -24.61 -9.14
C ILE A 72 13.50 -24.58 -9.07
N GLU A 73 14.05 -24.90 -7.89
CA GLU A 73 15.42 -25.39 -7.74
C GLU A 73 15.38 -26.61 -6.83
#